data_AF-A0A5E6YJL1-F1
#
_entry.id   AF-A0A5E6YJL1-F1
#
_cell.length_a   1.000
_cell.length_b   1.000
_cell.length_c   1.000
_cell.angle_alpha   90.00
_cell.angle_beta   90.00
_cell.angle_gamma   90.00
#
_symmetry.space_group_name_H-M   'P 1'
#
loop_
_entity.id
_entity.type
_entity.pdbx_description
1 polymer ?
#
loop_
_entity_poly.entity_id
_entity_poly.type
_entity_poly.pdbx_seq_one_letter_code
_entity_poly.pdbx_strand_id
1 'polypeptide(L)'
;MISNPLEDPFYYLKNFRHVLDWIAARYEDVLTVDEQRFIAGFAQLPGPSQALWVRMIMRKGDHFRAGRLNYPEIGDTALAAAPLLALGWLDNQAPLALADVFDVLQKAEILACFSARITQPKGKKTDWFEQLAADFTQRQPLSQWHPGLTEPLYTLNHRALCDRLRLMFFGNLGQSWSDLVLADLGLFTYEKVDFSHESRALGCRADIEGYLQLHACREQFELSGDAAAVLQQVLDYQAGNRWLQRRRGRLLFQLGQHLERAGDLTRALEVYQHSLHPEARQRSIRVLERQAHYAPALQLAEDAQQAPLTDAELQHLRRIIPRLRRKLGLAPLPVTRAVAADRLDLSLPQGEANCVELKVAAHLHRSAEPVHYVENTLVNGLFGLLCWPAIFAPLPGAFFHPYQSGPADVFEEDFYQQRADRFEACLAQLDDGRYLTTIRDTYAAKFGVQSHFVAWNHLNQNLLEEALRCLPPAHLKLWFRRLLLDIRANRSGMPDLIQFFTAQHTYRMIEVKGPGDRLQDNQLRWLAFCEEHGMPVTVCYVQWQELQG
;
A
#
# COMPACT_ATOMS: atom_id res chain seq x y z
N MET A 1 -27.10 -0.41 -12.11
CA MET A 1 -27.00 -1.82 -11.70
C MET A 1 -26.34 -2.57 -12.84
N ILE A 2 -25.07 -2.91 -12.68
CA ILE A 2 -24.34 -3.72 -13.66
C ILE A 2 -24.84 -5.16 -13.47
N SER A 3 -25.28 -5.79 -14.56
CA SER A 3 -25.60 -7.22 -14.65
C SER A 3 -24.46 -8.05 -14.02
N ASN A 4 -24.77 -9.17 -13.36
CA ASN A 4 -23.78 -10.08 -12.80
C ASN A 4 -22.56 -10.21 -13.76
N PRO A 5 -21.35 -9.73 -13.40
CA PRO A 5 -20.24 -9.64 -14.36
C PRO A 5 -19.81 -11.00 -14.91
N LEU A 6 -20.17 -12.10 -14.22
CA LEU A 6 -19.96 -13.47 -14.69
C LEU A 6 -20.87 -13.86 -15.86
N GLU A 7 -21.98 -13.15 -16.05
CA GLU A 7 -22.96 -13.42 -17.12
C GLU A 7 -22.83 -12.46 -18.31
N ASP A 8 -22.23 -11.28 -18.11
CA ASP A 8 -21.98 -10.33 -19.18
C ASP A 8 -20.54 -10.41 -19.70
N PRO A 9 -20.30 -10.95 -20.91
CA PRO A 9 -18.95 -11.09 -21.44
C PRO A 9 -18.25 -9.74 -21.69
N PHE A 10 -18.95 -8.61 -21.66
CA PHE A 10 -18.39 -7.26 -21.85
C PHE A 10 -18.24 -6.45 -20.55
N TYR A 11 -18.28 -7.08 -19.36
CA TYR A 11 -18.14 -6.37 -18.08
C TYR A 11 -16.93 -5.42 -18.04
N TYR A 12 -15.78 -5.85 -18.56
CA TYR A 12 -14.54 -5.05 -18.57
C TYR A 12 -14.69 -3.77 -19.42
N LEU A 13 -15.43 -3.86 -20.53
CA LEU A 13 -15.69 -2.72 -21.40
C LEU A 13 -16.67 -1.75 -20.74
N LYS A 14 -17.70 -2.24 -20.04
CA LYS A 14 -18.61 -1.39 -19.26
C LYS A 14 -17.86 -0.63 -18.17
N ASN A 15 -16.94 -1.30 -17.48
CA ASN A 15 -16.14 -0.69 -16.42
C ASN A 15 -15.21 0.39 -16.99
N PHE A 16 -14.56 0.11 -18.12
CA PHE A 16 -13.71 1.09 -18.78
C PHE A 16 -14.51 2.31 -19.26
N ARG A 17 -15.69 2.11 -19.85
CA ARG A 17 -16.60 3.22 -20.24
C ARG A 17 -17.02 4.04 -19.02
N HIS A 18 -17.41 3.38 -17.92
CA HIS A 18 -17.75 4.06 -16.68
C HIS A 18 -16.62 4.95 -16.16
N VAL A 19 -15.37 4.48 -16.22
CA VAL A 19 -14.21 5.29 -15.88
C VAL A 19 -14.09 6.50 -16.80
N LEU A 20 -14.19 6.33 -18.12
CA LEU A 20 -14.07 7.44 -19.06
C LEU A 20 -15.15 8.51 -18.81
N ASP A 21 -16.39 8.07 -18.59
CA ASP A 21 -17.50 8.96 -18.25
C ASP A 21 -17.25 9.68 -16.91
N TRP A 22 -16.72 8.97 -15.92
CA TRP A 22 -16.36 9.55 -14.62
C TRP A 22 -15.29 10.64 -14.75
N ILE A 23 -14.25 10.38 -15.54
CA ILE A 23 -13.17 11.33 -15.79
C ILE A 23 -13.69 12.54 -16.56
N ALA A 24 -14.44 12.32 -17.65
CA ALA A 24 -15.01 13.38 -18.46
C ALA A 24 -15.89 14.33 -17.62
N ALA A 25 -16.66 13.80 -16.67
CA ALA A 25 -17.55 14.59 -15.82
C ALA A 25 -16.86 15.40 -14.70
N ARG A 26 -15.59 15.12 -14.35
CA ARG A 26 -14.90 15.70 -13.17
C ARG A 26 -13.55 16.35 -13.44
N TYR A 27 -12.96 16.06 -14.59
CA TYR A 27 -11.63 16.51 -14.97
C TYR A 27 -11.63 17.25 -16.31
N GLU A 28 -12.78 17.74 -16.78
CA GLU A 28 -12.87 18.50 -18.04
C GLU A 28 -11.89 19.68 -18.07
N ASP A 29 -11.73 20.37 -16.93
CA ASP A 29 -10.82 21.50 -16.72
C ASP A 29 -9.32 21.12 -16.71
N VAL A 30 -9.01 19.83 -16.61
CA VAL A 30 -7.65 19.30 -16.46
C VAL A 30 -7.19 18.48 -17.68
N LEU A 31 -8.13 17.92 -18.43
CA LEU A 31 -7.85 17.15 -19.64
C LEU A 31 -7.28 18.04 -20.76
N THR A 32 -6.27 17.53 -21.46
CA THR A 32 -5.81 18.18 -22.69
C THR A 32 -6.77 17.92 -23.84
N VAL A 33 -6.67 18.73 -24.90
CA VAL A 33 -7.48 18.54 -26.13
C VAL A 33 -7.32 17.13 -26.72
N ASP A 34 -6.10 16.57 -26.70
CA ASP A 34 -5.87 15.22 -27.21
C ASP A 34 -6.47 14.13 -26.32
N GLU A 35 -6.50 14.34 -25.01
CA GLU A 35 -7.16 13.43 -24.07
C GLU A 35 -8.69 13.49 -24.20
N GLN A 36 -9.25 14.69 -24.34
CA GLN A 36 -10.67 14.88 -24.65
C GLN A 36 -11.04 14.21 -25.99
N ARG A 37 -10.20 14.37 -27.02
CA ARG A 37 -10.39 13.74 -28.34
C ARG A 37 -10.31 12.21 -28.24
N PHE A 38 -9.41 11.66 -27.42
CA PHE A 38 -9.34 10.23 -27.16
C PHE A 38 -10.64 9.71 -26.52
N ILE A 39 -11.15 10.38 -25.48
CA ILE A 39 -12.39 9.97 -24.80
C ILE A 39 -13.57 10.01 -25.77
N ALA A 40 -13.74 11.11 -26.50
CA ALA A 40 -14.80 11.25 -27.50
C ALA A 40 -14.65 10.23 -28.64
N GLY A 41 -13.44 10.01 -29.14
CA GLY A 41 -13.13 9.03 -30.19
C GLY A 41 -13.40 7.59 -29.76
N PHE A 42 -13.10 7.26 -28.48
CA PHE A 42 -13.38 5.93 -27.93
C PHE A 42 -14.87 5.61 -28.01
N ALA A 43 -15.73 6.56 -27.66
CA ALA A 43 -17.19 6.38 -27.68
C ALA A 43 -17.74 6.12 -29.09
N GLN A 44 -17.06 6.59 -30.15
CA GLN A 44 -17.47 6.44 -31.54
C GLN A 44 -17.00 5.12 -32.19
N LEU A 45 -16.08 4.39 -31.55
CA LEU A 45 -15.58 3.12 -32.08
C LEU A 45 -16.67 2.04 -32.09
N PRO A 46 -16.65 1.09 -33.04
CA PRO A 46 -17.49 -0.10 -32.97
C PRO A 46 -17.28 -0.88 -31.66
N GLY A 47 -18.34 -1.50 -31.14
CA GLY A 47 -18.29 -2.28 -29.90
C GLY A 47 -17.14 -3.30 -29.84
N PRO A 48 -16.94 -4.15 -30.87
CA PRO A 48 -15.80 -5.08 -30.91
C PRO A 48 -14.43 -4.41 -30.86
N SER A 49 -14.26 -3.24 -31.51
CA SER A 49 -13.00 -2.48 -31.49
C SER A 49 -12.72 -1.89 -30.12
N GLN A 50 -13.74 -1.34 -29.46
CA GLN A 50 -13.61 -0.88 -28.07
C GLN A 50 -13.24 -2.04 -27.14
N ALA A 51 -13.90 -3.19 -27.28
CA ALA A 51 -13.62 -4.39 -26.49
C ALA A 51 -12.19 -4.89 -26.70
N LEU A 52 -11.72 -4.96 -27.95
CA LEU A 52 -10.37 -5.41 -28.28
C LEU A 52 -9.33 -4.48 -27.66
N TRP A 53 -9.53 -3.17 -27.79
CA TRP A 53 -8.66 -2.16 -27.17
C TRP A 53 -8.55 -2.36 -25.66
N VAL A 54 -9.68 -2.51 -24.98
CA VAL A 54 -9.69 -2.68 -23.52
C VAL A 54 -9.05 -4.01 -23.11
N ARG A 55 -9.28 -5.10 -23.85
CA ARG A 55 -8.58 -6.38 -23.60
C ARG A 55 -7.07 -6.24 -23.70
N MET A 56 -6.59 -5.50 -24.69
CA MET A 56 -5.15 -5.27 -24.89
C MET A 56 -4.57 -4.37 -23.79
N ILE A 57 -5.21 -3.24 -23.44
CA ILE A 57 -4.66 -2.30 -22.44
C ILE A 57 -4.61 -2.91 -21.03
N MET A 58 -5.54 -3.80 -20.71
CA MET A 58 -5.57 -4.54 -19.43
C MET A 58 -4.50 -5.64 -19.34
N ARG A 59 -3.87 -6.03 -20.46
CA ARG A 59 -2.79 -7.01 -20.48
C ARG A 59 -1.43 -6.33 -20.35
N LYS A 60 -0.48 -7.08 -19.77
CA LYS A 60 0.92 -6.68 -19.69
C LYS A 60 1.57 -6.70 -21.08
N GLY A 61 2.40 -5.70 -21.36
CA GLY A 61 3.18 -5.58 -22.59
C GLY A 61 2.49 -4.71 -23.66
N ASP A 62 3.26 -4.26 -24.65
CA ASP A 62 2.77 -3.38 -25.71
C ASP A 62 2.49 -4.11 -27.03
N HIS A 63 3.05 -5.30 -27.20
CA HIS A 63 3.02 -6.05 -28.45
C HIS A 63 2.22 -7.34 -28.30
N PHE A 64 1.25 -7.54 -29.18
CA PHE A 64 0.34 -8.68 -29.13
C PHE A 64 0.19 -9.33 -30.50
N ARG A 65 0.51 -10.63 -30.57
CA ARG A 65 0.23 -11.44 -31.77
C ARG A 65 -1.28 -11.64 -31.93
N ALA A 66 -1.79 -11.51 -33.16
CA ALA A 66 -3.22 -11.58 -33.45
C ALA A 66 -3.87 -12.87 -32.94
N GLY A 67 -3.23 -14.03 -33.11
CA GLY A 67 -3.68 -15.33 -32.64
C GLY A 67 -3.59 -15.53 -31.13
N ARG A 68 -3.08 -14.55 -30.37
CA ARG A 68 -3.17 -14.47 -28.91
C ARG A 68 -4.29 -13.53 -28.44
N LEU A 69 -5.08 -12.98 -29.35
CA LEU A 69 -6.18 -12.05 -29.09
C LEU A 69 -7.52 -12.66 -29.56
N ASN A 70 -7.77 -13.91 -29.17
CA ASN A 70 -8.99 -14.64 -29.52
C ASN A 70 -10.01 -14.51 -28.39
N TYR A 71 -11.06 -13.72 -28.63
CA TYR A 71 -12.13 -13.46 -27.67
C TYR A 71 -13.49 -13.72 -28.35
N PRO A 72 -14.24 -14.77 -27.95
CA PRO A 72 -15.49 -15.13 -28.61
C PRO A 72 -16.50 -13.99 -28.69
N GLU A 73 -16.55 -13.14 -27.66
CA GLU A 73 -17.44 -11.99 -27.60
C GLU A 73 -17.07 -10.87 -28.59
N ILE A 74 -15.81 -10.79 -29.02
CA ILE A 74 -15.31 -9.78 -29.96
C ILE A 74 -15.48 -10.23 -31.41
N GLY A 75 -15.43 -11.54 -31.67
CA GLY A 75 -15.45 -12.10 -33.01
C GLY A 75 -14.09 -12.00 -33.70
N ASP A 76 -14.07 -11.63 -34.98
CA ASP A 76 -12.85 -11.56 -35.79
C ASP A 76 -11.93 -10.41 -35.34
N THR A 77 -10.74 -10.77 -34.85
CA THR A 77 -9.74 -9.84 -34.33
C THR A 77 -9.26 -8.84 -35.39
N ALA A 78 -9.11 -9.25 -36.66
CA ALA A 78 -8.64 -8.35 -37.72
C ALA A 78 -9.70 -7.30 -38.06
N LEU A 79 -10.98 -7.70 -38.12
CA LEU A 79 -12.10 -6.76 -38.30
C LEU A 79 -12.22 -5.80 -37.11
N ALA A 80 -12.08 -6.30 -35.87
CA ALA A 80 -12.10 -5.47 -34.68
C ALA A 80 -10.89 -4.51 -34.59
N ALA A 81 -9.72 -4.91 -35.10
CA ALA A 81 -8.50 -4.09 -35.12
C ALA A 81 -8.50 -3.00 -36.20
N ALA A 82 -9.18 -3.20 -37.33
CA ALA A 82 -9.16 -2.29 -38.48
C ALA A 82 -9.48 -0.81 -38.12
N PRO A 83 -10.56 -0.51 -37.36
CA PRO A 83 -10.84 0.87 -36.93
C PRO A 83 -9.76 1.45 -36.02
N LEU A 84 -9.15 0.63 -35.17
CA LEU A 84 -8.06 1.05 -34.27
C LEU A 84 -6.79 1.37 -35.06
N LEU A 85 -6.48 0.59 -36.09
CA LEU A 85 -5.37 0.86 -37.02
C LEU A 85 -5.60 2.15 -37.81
N ALA A 86 -6.82 2.37 -38.30
CA ALA A 86 -7.18 3.59 -39.05
C ALA A 86 -7.03 4.86 -38.21
N LEU A 87 -7.27 4.78 -36.89
CA LEU A 87 -7.07 5.88 -35.95
C LEU A 87 -5.62 5.99 -35.43
N GLY A 88 -4.73 5.07 -35.82
CA GLY A 88 -3.37 5.00 -35.30
C GLY A 88 -3.28 4.59 -33.83
N TRP A 89 -4.35 4.01 -33.26
CA TRP A 89 -4.35 3.50 -31.89
C TRP A 89 -3.63 2.16 -31.81
N LEU A 90 -3.74 1.35 -32.86
CA LEU A 90 -2.87 0.22 -33.09
C LEU A 90 -1.88 0.53 -34.20
N ASP A 91 -0.69 -0.05 -34.09
CA ASP A 91 0.31 -0.08 -35.16
C ASP A 91 0.70 -1.54 -35.45
N ASN A 92 0.57 -1.96 -36.71
CA ASN A 92 0.97 -3.29 -37.17
C ASN A 92 2.33 -3.33 -37.89
N GLN A 93 3.01 -2.19 -37.97
CA GLN A 93 4.37 -2.02 -38.50
C GLN A 93 5.30 -1.34 -37.48
N ALA A 94 4.96 -1.35 -36.19
CA ALA A 94 5.76 -0.73 -35.16
C ALA A 94 7.20 -1.31 -35.15
N PRO A 95 8.24 -0.46 -35.08
CA PRO A 95 9.61 -0.92 -35.06
C PRO A 95 9.94 -1.54 -33.70
N LEU A 96 10.39 -2.80 -33.70
CA LEU A 96 10.75 -3.57 -32.52
C LEU A 96 12.26 -3.60 -32.29
N ALA A 97 12.69 -3.46 -31.04
CA ALA A 97 14.04 -3.83 -30.64
C ALA A 97 14.16 -5.36 -30.50
N LEU A 98 15.38 -5.88 -30.43
CA LEU A 98 15.62 -7.32 -30.30
C LEU A 98 14.92 -7.93 -29.07
N ALA A 99 14.87 -7.19 -27.96
CA ALA A 99 14.21 -7.65 -26.73
C ALA A 99 12.72 -7.92 -26.97
N ASP A 100 12.03 -6.98 -27.63
CA ASP A 100 10.61 -7.09 -27.95
C ASP A 100 10.34 -8.26 -28.91
N VAL A 101 11.24 -8.48 -29.88
CA VAL A 101 11.19 -9.65 -30.78
C VAL A 101 11.29 -10.95 -29.99
N PHE A 102 12.19 -11.00 -29.01
CA PHE A 102 12.37 -12.16 -28.14
C PHE A 102 11.16 -12.43 -27.23
N ASP A 103 10.42 -11.39 -26.87
CA ASP A 103 9.21 -11.51 -26.06
C ASP A 103 8.02 -12.02 -26.88
N VAL A 104 7.87 -11.60 -28.14
CA VAL A 104 6.72 -11.97 -28.98
C VAL A 104 6.89 -13.30 -29.72
N LEU A 105 8.13 -13.66 -30.08
CA LEU A 105 8.41 -14.90 -30.81
C LEU A 105 8.58 -16.11 -29.88
N GLN A 106 8.16 -17.27 -30.36
CA GLN A 106 8.43 -18.55 -29.72
C GLN A 106 9.91 -18.93 -29.88
N LYS A 107 10.42 -19.79 -29.01
CA LYS A 107 11.82 -20.23 -29.05
C LYS A 107 12.22 -20.81 -30.41
N ALA A 108 11.34 -21.60 -31.04
CA ALA A 108 11.61 -22.18 -32.35
C ALA A 108 11.67 -21.13 -33.46
N GLU A 109 10.80 -20.11 -33.41
CA GLU A 109 10.77 -18.99 -34.37
C GLU A 109 12.03 -18.12 -34.24
N ILE A 110 12.47 -17.84 -33.01
CA ILE A 110 13.76 -17.15 -32.76
C ILE A 110 14.92 -17.95 -33.35
N LEU A 111 14.97 -19.26 -33.10
CA LEU A 111 16.02 -20.10 -33.65
C LEU A 111 16.01 -20.09 -35.19
N ALA A 112 14.83 -20.11 -35.82
CA ALA A 112 14.72 -20.00 -37.27
C ALA A 112 15.28 -18.67 -37.79
N CYS A 113 14.87 -17.54 -37.18
CA CYS A 113 15.35 -16.20 -37.53
C CYS A 113 16.86 -16.02 -37.40
N PHE A 114 17.45 -16.52 -36.32
CA PHE A 114 18.82 -16.20 -35.93
C PHE A 114 19.77 -17.41 -35.98
N SER A 115 19.35 -18.49 -36.65
CA SER A 115 20.09 -19.77 -36.74
C SER A 115 21.56 -19.59 -37.15
N ALA A 116 21.85 -18.71 -38.09
CA ALA A 116 23.22 -18.44 -38.57
C ALA A 116 24.13 -17.79 -37.51
N ARG A 117 23.55 -17.19 -36.47
CA ARG A 117 24.28 -16.50 -35.38
C ARG A 117 24.19 -17.24 -34.06
N ILE A 118 23.22 -18.12 -33.86
CA ILE A 118 23.08 -18.93 -32.64
C ILE A 118 24.05 -20.12 -32.70
N THR A 119 25.04 -20.14 -31.80
CA THR A 119 26.07 -21.20 -31.76
C THR A 119 25.60 -22.46 -31.03
N GLN A 120 24.65 -22.33 -30.10
CA GLN A 120 24.07 -23.45 -29.35
C GLN A 120 22.54 -23.54 -29.55
N PRO A 121 22.06 -24.27 -30.58
CA PRO A 121 20.63 -24.37 -30.91
C PRO A 121 19.73 -24.97 -29.83
N LYS A 122 20.30 -25.60 -28.79
CA LYS A 122 19.56 -26.13 -27.63
C LYS A 122 19.62 -25.22 -26.39
N GLY A 123 20.36 -24.11 -26.45
CA GLY A 123 20.56 -23.16 -25.35
C GLY A 123 19.28 -22.46 -24.89
N LYS A 124 19.35 -21.65 -23.82
CA LYS A 124 18.20 -20.90 -23.32
C LYS A 124 17.99 -19.62 -24.15
N LYS A 125 16.77 -19.07 -24.13
CA LYS A 125 16.46 -17.79 -24.79
C LYS A 125 17.36 -16.66 -24.26
N THR A 126 17.64 -16.64 -22.96
CA THR A 126 18.50 -15.64 -22.31
C THR A 126 19.91 -15.65 -22.91
N ASP A 127 20.48 -16.84 -23.07
CA ASP A 127 21.84 -17.02 -23.60
C ASP A 127 21.91 -16.57 -25.07
N TRP A 128 20.87 -16.87 -25.86
CA TRP A 128 20.76 -16.39 -27.23
C TRP A 128 20.60 -14.87 -27.30
N PHE A 129 19.83 -14.28 -26.39
CA PHE A 129 19.65 -12.83 -26.34
C PHE A 129 20.97 -12.14 -26.04
N GLU A 130 21.70 -12.58 -25.01
CA GLU A 130 23.02 -12.03 -24.65
C GLU A 130 24.02 -12.12 -25.82
N GLN A 131 24.00 -13.23 -26.55
CA GLN A 131 24.85 -13.42 -27.73
C GLN A 131 24.52 -12.45 -28.87
N LEU A 132 23.24 -12.15 -29.08
CA LEU A 132 22.75 -11.37 -30.23
C LEU A 132 22.63 -9.88 -29.93
N ALA A 133 22.49 -9.47 -28.67
CA ALA A 133 22.16 -8.09 -28.29
C ALA A 133 23.16 -7.05 -28.80
N ALA A 134 24.44 -7.38 -28.88
CA ALA A 134 25.48 -6.47 -29.38
C ALA A 134 25.43 -6.31 -30.91
N ASP A 135 25.07 -7.37 -31.64
CA ASP A 135 25.09 -7.41 -33.10
C ASP A 135 23.80 -6.81 -33.72
N PHE A 136 22.70 -6.83 -32.98
CA PHE A 136 21.36 -6.49 -33.49
C PHE A 136 20.76 -5.32 -32.70
N THR A 137 21.27 -4.12 -32.99
CA THR A 137 20.85 -2.87 -32.33
C THR A 137 19.78 -2.09 -33.11
N GLN A 138 19.52 -2.48 -34.37
CA GLN A 138 18.49 -1.84 -35.19
C GLN A 138 17.09 -2.05 -34.62
N ARG A 139 16.19 -1.14 -34.93
CA ARG A 139 14.75 -1.30 -34.70
C ARG A 139 14.03 -1.37 -36.03
N GLN A 140 13.21 -2.40 -36.19
CA GLN A 140 12.49 -2.65 -37.45
C GLN A 140 11.20 -3.45 -37.19
N PRO A 141 10.21 -3.40 -38.10
CA PRO A 141 8.97 -4.14 -37.94
C PRO A 141 9.20 -5.66 -37.85
N LEU A 142 8.27 -6.39 -37.20
CA LEU A 142 8.37 -7.85 -37.07
C LEU A 142 8.47 -8.56 -38.43
N SER A 143 7.81 -8.02 -39.46
CA SER A 143 7.87 -8.52 -40.84
C SER A 143 9.29 -8.49 -41.43
N GLN A 144 10.16 -7.59 -40.97
CA GLN A 144 11.57 -7.54 -41.39
C GLN A 144 12.45 -8.46 -40.53
N TRP A 145 12.10 -8.66 -39.26
CA TRP A 145 12.77 -9.63 -38.38
C TRP A 145 12.48 -11.09 -38.76
N HIS A 146 11.23 -11.38 -39.13
CA HIS A 146 10.76 -12.73 -39.50
C HIS A 146 9.85 -12.66 -40.74
N PRO A 147 10.38 -12.53 -41.96
CA PRO A 147 9.57 -12.39 -43.18
C PRO A 147 8.61 -13.54 -43.45
N GLY A 148 8.92 -14.76 -42.97
CA GLY A 148 8.07 -15.93 -43.13
C GLY A 148 6.87 -16.00 -42.17
N LEU A 149 6.75 -15.07 -41.22
CA LEU A 149 5.64 -15.05 -40.26
C LEU A 149 4.50 -14.19 -40.82
N THR A 150 3.39 -14.83 -41.19
CA THR A 150 2.23 -14.16 -41.80
C THR A 150 1.26 -13.57 -40.79
N GLU A 151 1.38 -13.95 -39.52
CA GLU A 151 0.51 -13.48 -38.45
C GLU A 151 0.81 -12.02 -38.11
N PRO A 152 -0.21 -11.13 -38.08
CA PRO A 152 -0.02 -9.75 -37.66
C PRO A 152 0.39 -9.63 -36.19
N LEU A 153 1.29 -8.68 -35.92
CA LEU A 153 1.57 -8.18 -34.59
C LEU A 153 0.91 -6.82 -34.43
N TYR A 154 0.10 -6.64 -33.39
CA TYR A 154 -0.48 -5.36 -33.03
C TYR A 154 0.27 -4.75 -31.86
N THR A 155 0.74 -3.51 -32.05
CA THR A 155 1.36 -2.71 -30.99
C THR A 155 0.37 -1.66 -30.52
N LEU A 156 0.18 -1.56 -29.20
CA LEU A 156 -0.64 -0.53 -28.58
C LEU A 156 0.07 0.82 -28.62
N ASN A 157 -0.58 1.82 -29.20
CA ASN A 157 -0.24 3.22 -28.97
C ASN A 157 -1.03 3.74 -27.75
N HIS A 158 -0.77 4.97 -27.31
CA HIS A 158 -1.52 5.62 -26.21
C HIS A 158 -1.48 4.95 -24.81
N ARG A 159 -0.58 3.99 -24.53
CA ARG A 159 -0.47 3.42 -23.18
C ARG A 159 -0.26 4.50 -22.10
N ALA A 160 0.63 5.46 -22.35
CA ALA A 160 0.88 6.56 -21.43
C ALA A 160 -0.37 7.43 -21.16
N LEU A 161 -1.25 7.59 -22.15
CA LEU A 161 -2.53 8.26 -21.99
C LEU A 161 -3.46 7.43 -21.09
N CYS A 162 -3.56 6.13 -21.34
CA CYS A 162 -4.37 5.22 -20.52
C CYS A 162 -3.87 5.18 -19.06
N ASP A 163 -2.56 5.15 -18.82
CA ASP A 163 -1.99 5.24 -17.47
C ASP A 163 -2.31 6.59 -16.82
N ARG A 164 -2.31 7.68 -17.57
CA ARG A 164 -2.74 8.98 -17.06
C ARG A 164 -4.22 8.98 -16.65
N LEU A 165 -5.11 8.43 -17.49
CA LEU A 165 -6.53 8.29 -17.15
C LEU A 165 -6.72 7.41 -15.92
N ARG A 166 -5.94 6.32 -15.80
CA ARG A 166 -5.93 5.45 -14.63
C ARG A 166 -5.53 6.19 -13.37
N LEU A 167 -4.47 7.00 -13.45
CA LEU A 167 -4.03 7.87 -12.37
C LEU A 167 -5.11 8.88 -11.99
N MET A 168 -5.78 9.51 -12.95
CA MET A 168 -6.85 10.48 -12.67
C MET A 168 -8.05 9.82 -11.99
N PHE A 169 -8.37 8.58 -12.36
CA PHE A 169 -9.46 7.84 -11.73
C PHE A 169 -9.10 7.37 -10.31
N PHE A 170 -8.01 6.61 -10.16
CA PHE A 170 -7.62 5.98 -8.89
C PHE A 170 -6.78 6.86 -7.96
N GLY A 171 -6.32 8.03 -8.42
CA GLY A 171 -5.35 8.85 -7.68
C GLY A 171 -3.98 8.20 -7.49
N ASN A 172 -3.75 7.02 -8.08
CA ASN A 172 -2.50 6.28 -8.00
C ASN A 172 -2.34 5.34 -9.21
N LEU A 173 -1.13 4.81 -9.39
CA LEU A 173 -0.80 3.82 -10.43
C LEU A 173 -0.56 2.41 -9.85
N GLY A 174 -0.85 2.18 -8.57
CA GLY A 174 -0.81 0.84 -7.97
C GLY A 174 -2.06 0.02 -8.32
N GLN A 175 -3.21 0.67 -8.41
CA GLN A 175 -4.48 0.05 -8.81
C GLN A 175 -4.60 -0.09 -10.34
N SER A 176 -5.21 -1.18 -10.77
CA SER A 176 -5.44 -1.54 -12.16
C SER A 176 -6.92 -1.49 -12.52
N TRP A 177 -7.23 -1.52 -13.83
CA TRP A 177 -8.60 -1.64 -14.31
C TRP A 177 -9.32 -2.90 -13.82
N SER A 178 -8.56 -3.95 -13.49
CA SER A 178 -9.11 -5.20 -12.94
C SER A 178 -9.66 -5.03 -11.52
N ASP A 179 -9.21 -4.03 -10.76
CA ASP A 179 -9.70 -3.80 -9.40
C ASP A 179 -11.17 -3.35 -9.39
N LEU A 180 -11.66 -2.75 -10.48
CA LEU A 180 -13.08 -2.42 -10.68
C LEU A 180 -13.95 -3.68 -10.79
N VAL A 181 -13.42 -4.71 -11.44
CA VAL A 181 -14.13 -5.96 -11.70
C VAL A 181 -14.45 -6.68 -10.39
N LEU A 182 -13.52 -6.66 -9.43
CA LEU A 182 -13.70 -7.30 -8.13
C LEU A 182 -14.86 -6.67 -7.34
N ALA A 183 -15.06 -5.36 -7.47
CA ALA A 183 -16.18 -4.66 -6.87
C ALA A 183 -17.51 -5.06 -7.51
N ASP A 184 -17.57 -5.10 -8.84
CA ASP A 184 -18.82 -5.41 -9.56
C ASP A 184 -19.25 -6.88 -9.41
N LEU A 185 -18.30 -7.78 -9.12
CA LEU A 185 -18.60 -9.19 -8.79
C LEU A 185 -19.29 -9.36 -7.43
N GLY A 186 -19.48 -8.28 -6.66
CA GLY A 186 -20.07 -8.32 -5.33
C GLY A 186 -19.15 -8.94 -4.26
N LEU A 187 -17.89 -9.21 -4.60
CA LEU A 187 -16.90 -9.73 -3.65
C LEU A 187 -16.52 -8.68 -2.59
N PHE A 188 -16.55 -7.41 -2.99
CA PHE A 188 -16.27 -6.28 -2.11
C PHE A 188 -17.43 -5.29 -2.12
N THR A 189 -17.93 -4.97 -0.93
CA THR A 189 -18.88 -3.87 -0.74
C THR A 189 -18.13 -2.65 -0.21
N TYR A 190 -18.30 -1.49 -0.85
CA TYR A 190 -17.67 -0.24 -0.42
C TYR A 190 -18.70 0.71 0.21
N GLU A 191 -18.24 1.58 1.09
CA GLU A 191 -19.11 2.60 1.69
C GLU A 191 -19.57 3.60 0.63
N LYS A 192 -20.86 3.93 0.66
CA LYS A 192 -21.41 4.96 -0.20
C LYS A 192 -21.06 6.33 0.39
N VAL A 193 -20.15 7.02 -0.27
CA VAL A 193 -19.73 8.39 0.07
C VAL A 193 -20.25 9.34 -1.01
N ASP A 194 -20.68 10.53 -0.60
CA ASP A 194 -21.11 11.57 -1.54
C ASP A 194 -19.90 12.18 -2.26
N PHE A 195 -20.00 12.30 -3.58
CA PHE A 195 -18.95 12.88 -4.43
C PHE A 195 -19.36 14.24 -4.95
N SER A 196 -18.51 15.25 -4.74
CA SER A 196 -18.64 16.58 -5.35
C SER A 196 -17.74 16.71 -6.58
N HIS A 197 -17.75 17.86 -7.24
CA HIS A 197 -16.77 18.17 -8.30
C HIS A 197 -15.34 18.30 -7.76
N GLU A 198 -15.19 18.60 -6.46
CA GLU A 198 -13.90 18.69 -5.77
C GLU A 198 -13.39 17.33 -5.27
N SER A 199 -14.20 16.27 -5.41
CA SER A 199 -13.84 14.89 -5.10
C SER A 199 -12.92 14.31 -6.18
N ARG A 200 -11.71 14.88 -6.29
CA ARG A 200 -10.64 14.46 -7.19
C ARG A 200 -9.33 14.29 -6.44
N ALA A 201 -8.54 13.29 -6.84
CA ALA A 201 -7.23 13.04 -6.23
C ALA A 201 -6.20 14.09 -6.64
N LEU A 202 -6.34 14.62 -7.86
CA LEU A 202 -5.41 15.53 -8.51
C LEU A 202 -6.17 16.79 -8.90
N GLY A 203 -5.73 17.94 -8.38
CA GLY A 203 -6.47 19.19 -8.48
C GLY A 203 -6.24 19.94 -9.80
N CYS A 204 -5.08 19.73 -10.44
CA CYS A 204 -4.72 20.42 -11.66
C CYS A 204 -3.78 19.59 -12.55
N ARG A 205 -3.50 20.10 -13.75
CA ARG A 205 -2.62 19.41 -14.71
C ARG A 205 -1.20 19.22 -14.18
N ALA A 206 -0.66 20.24 -13.51
CA ALA A 206 0.67 20.17 -12.93
C ALA A 206 0.80 19.05 -11.88
N ASP A 207 -0.28 18.73 -11.15
CA ASP A 207 -0.25 17.63 -10.18
C ASP A 207 -0.11 16.27 -10.88
N ILE A 208 -0.82 16.07 -11.99
CA ILE A 208 -0.77 14.85 -12.81
C ILE A 208 0.65 14.67 -13.38
N GLU A 209 1.18 15.73 -13.98
CA GLU A 209 2.51 15.71 -14.60
C GLU A 209 3.60 15.47 -13.54
N GLY A 210 3.50 16.14 -12.40
CA GLY A 210 4.39 15.96 -11.27
C GLY A 210 4.38 14.54 -10.71
N TYR A 211 3.20 13.91 -10.61
CA TYR A 211 3.09 12.52 -10.21
C TYR A 211 3.78 11.59 -11.21
N LEU A 212 3.50 11.78 -12.50
CA LEU A 212 4.06 10.95 -13.57
C LEU A 212 5.58 11.09 -13.66
N GLN A 213 6.11 12.30 -13.47
CA GLN A 213 7.55 12.54 -13.40
C GLN A 213 8.20 11.76 -12.24
N LEU A 214 7.68 11.90 -11.02
CA LEU A 214 8.21 11.17 -9.86
C LEU A 214 8.04 9.65 -10.01
N HIS A 215 6.97 9.20 -10.65
CA HIS A 215 6.75 7.80 -10.95
C HIS A 215 7.80 7.27 -11.95
N ALA A 216 8.07 8.01 -13.03
CA ALA A 216 9.08 7.66 -14.01
C ALA A 216 10.48 7.58 -13.39
N CYS A 217 10.86 8.55 -12.54
CA CYS A 217 12.11 8.48 -11.79
C CYS A 217 12.20 7.23 -10.92
N ARG A 218 11.10 6.83 -10.26
CA ARG A 218 11.06 5.60 -9.46
C ARG A 218 11.24 4.35 -10.34
N GLU A 219 10.47 4.23 -11.42
CA GLU A 219 10.54 3.07 -12.33
C GLU A 219 11.94 2.95 -12.95
N GLN A 220 12.52 4.08 -13.39
CA GLN A 220 13.88 4.10 -13.93
C GLN A 220 14.91 3.63 -12.89
N PHE A 221 14.79 4.09 -11.63
CA PHE A 221 15.66 3.64 -10.54
C PHE A 221 15.48 2.16 -10.22
N GLU A 222 14.25 1.65 -10.18
CA GLU A 222 13.98 0.23 -9.93
C GLU A 222 14.50 -0.67 -11.05
N LEU A 223 14.49 -0.18 -12.30
CA LEU A 223 14.99 -0.90 -13.46
C LEU A 223 16.53 -0.88 -13.54
N SER A 224 17.15 0.29 -13.38
CA SER A 224 18.61 0.44 -13.55
C SER A 224 19.39 0.06 -12.29
N GLY A 225 18.77 0.16 -11.11
CA GLY A 225 19.47 0.12 -9.84
C GLY A 225 20.43 1.29 -9.62
N ASP A 226 20.42 2.31 -10.48
CA ASP A 226 21.33 3.46 -10.43
C ASP A 226 20.60 4.70 -9.90
N ALA A 227 20.89 5.04 -8.64
CA ALA A 227 20.35 6.24 -8.02
C ALA A 227 20.83 7.54 -8.71
N ALA A 228 22.04 7.57 -9.26
CA ALA A 228 22.60 8.77 -9.89
C ALA A 228 21.84 9.17 -11.15
N ALA A 229 21.28 8.19 -11.88
CA ALA A 229 20.51 8.41 -13.10
C ALA A 229 19.25 9.28 -12.89
N VAL A 230 18.69 9.29 -11.68
CA VAL A 230 17.42 9.97 -11.39
C VAL A 230 17.52 11.02 -10.30
N LEU A 231 18.57 10.98 -9.46
CA LEU A 231 18.62 11.78 -8.24
C LEU A 231 18.49 13.28 -8.51
N GLN A 232 19.20 13.81 -9.49
CA GLN A 232 19.16 15.25 -9.79
C GLN A 232 17.75 15.70 -10.20
N GLN A 233 17.06 14.91 -11.03
CA GLN A 233 15.68 15.20 -11.44
C GLN A 233 14.73 15.23 -10.23
N VAL A 234 14.92 14.34 -9.25
CA VAL A 234 14.09 14.30 -8.04
C VAL A 234 14.42 15.47 -7.10
N LEU A 235 15.69 15.85 -7.00
CA LEU A 235 16.14 16.99 -6.18
C LEU A 235 15.58 18.31 -6.73
N ASP A 236 15.66 18.51 -8.04
CA ASP A 236 15.21 19.74 -8.72
C ASP A 236 13.69 19.88 -8.76
N TYR A 237 12.94 18.77 -8.66
CA TYR A 237 11.49 18.79 -8.67
C TYR A 237 10.91 19.54 -7.46
N GLN A 238 10.13 20.58 -7.73
CA GLN A 238 9.39 21.36 -6.75
C GLN A 238 7.95 20.88 -6.66
N ALA A 239 7.57 20.28 -5.54
CA ALA A 239 6.22 19.79 -5.34
C ALA A 239 5.23 20.94 -5.09
N GLY A 240 4.19 21.06 -5.92
CA GLY A 240 3.15 22.08 -5.79
C GLY A 240 2.13 21.82 -4.68
N ASN A 241 2.10 20.60 -4.11
CA ASN A 241 1.17 20.22 -3.05
C ASN A 241 1.81 19.22 -2.06
N ARG A 242 1.18 19.05 -0.89
CA ARG A 242 1.66 18.17 0.20
C ARG A 242 1.80 16.72 -0.24
N TRP A 243 0.86 16.21 -1.04
CA TRP A 243 0.85 14.82 -1.48
C TRP A 243 2.04 14.51 -2.42
N LEU A 244 2.32 15.37 -3.40
CA LEU A 244 3.52 15.27 -4.25
C LEU A 244 4.80 15.45 -3.43
N GLN A 245 4.79 16.31 -2.43
CA GLN A 245 5.93 16.53 -1.55
C GLN A 245 6.28 15.26 -0.76
N ARG A 246 5.27 14.56 -0.24
CA ARG A 246 5.44 13.26 0.43
C ARG A 246 5.93 12.18 -0.54
N ARG A 247 5.38 12.13 -1.76
CA ARG A 247 5.83 11.20 -2.80
C ARG A 247 7.31 11.41 -3.14
N ARG A 248 7.72 12.68 -3.32
CA ARG A 248 9.12 13.07 -3.52
C ARG A 248 9.97 12.67 -2.31
N GLY A 249 9.52 12.99 -1.10
CA GLY A 249 10.22 12.64 0.15
C GLY A 249 10.46 11.13 0.29
N ARG A 250 9.46 10.30 -0.03
CA ARG A 250 9.58 8.84 -0.04
C ARG A 250 10.58 8.35 -1.08
N LEU A 251 10.58 8.91 -2.30
CA LEU A 251 11.55 8.54 -3.33
C LEU A 251 12.97 8.93 -2.91
N LEU A 252 13.18 10.14 -2.39
CA LEU A 252 14.48 10.56 -1.84
C LEU A 252 14.93 9.63 -0.70
N PHE A 253 14.02 9.24 0.19
CA PHE A 253 14.34 8.29 1.25
C PHE A 253 14.81 6.93 0.70
N GLN A 254 14.15 6.41 -0.33
CA GLN A 254 14.55 5.16 -1.01
C GLN A 254 15.92 5.29 -1.69
N LEU A 255 16.17 6.41 -2.37
CA LEU A 255 17.47 6.70 -2.99
C LEU A 255 18.58 6.80 -1.93
N GLY A 256 18.33 7.50 -0.81
CA GLY A 256 19.25 7.59 0.32
C GLY A 256 19.55 6.23 0.95
N GLN A 257 18.54 5.37 1.12
CA GLN A 257 18.73 3.99 1.60
C GLN A 257 19.59 3.16 0.65
N HIS A 258 19.38 3.32 -0.65
CA HIS A 258 20.18 2.62 -1.65
C HIS A 258 21.65 3.04 -1.60
N LEU A 259 21.93 4.36 -1.60
CA LEU A 259 23.28 4.90 -1.46
C LEU A 259 23.95 4.44 -0.16
N GLU A 260 23.20 4.43 0.95
CA GLU A 260 23.70 3.96 2.23
C GLU A 260 24.09 2.47 2.22
N ARG A 261 23.31 1.63 1.52
CA ARG A 261 23.61 0.19 1.33
C ARG A 261 24.81 -0.01 0.41
N ALA A 262 24.97 0.84 -0.61
CA ALA A 262 26.12 0.84 -1.51
C ALA A 262 27.41 1.36 -0.85
N GLY A 263 27.32 1.95 0.35
CA GLY A 263 28.46 2.47 1.10
C GLY A 263 28.81 3.93 0.79
N ASP A 264 28.06 4.60 -0.10
CA ASP A 264 28.20 6.02 -0.38
C ASP A 264 27.49 6.85 0.70
N LEU A 265 28.12 6.87 1.88
CA LEU A 265 27.55 7.47 3.08
C LEU A 265 27.41 8.99 2.97
N THR A 266 28.32 9.67 2.27
CA THR A 266 28.27 11.12 2.09
C THR A 266 27.05 11.51 1.26
N ARG A 267 26.86 10.89 0.08
CA ARG A 267 25.67 11.18 -0.73
C ARG A 267 24.39 10.73 -0.06
N ALA A 268 24.40 9.61 0.66
CA ALA A 268 23.23 9.18 1.43
C ALA A 268 22.79 10.27 2.44
N LEU A 269 23.75 10.88 3.15
CA LEU A 269 23.48 11.95 4.09
C LEU A 269 22.90 13.20 3.42
N GLU A 270 23.49 13.65 2.30
CA GLU A 270 22.98 14.77 1.49
C GLU A 270 21.53 14.52 1.05
N VAL A 271 21.24 13.32 0.54
CA VAL A 271 19.88 12.97 0.07
C VAL A 271 18.88 12.94 1.22
N TYR A 272 19.25 12.39 2.38
CA TYR A 272 18.33 12.35 3.53
C TYR A 272 17.96 13.75 4.03
N GLN A 273 18.83 14.76 3.92
CA GLN A 273 18.52 16.14 4.29
C GLN A 273 17.40 16.76 3.45
N HIS A 274 17.20 16.29 2.22
CA HIS A 274 16.13 16.76 1.33
C HIS A 274 14.84 15.94 1.44
N SER A 275 14.85 14.85 2.21
CA SER A 275 13.70 13.96 2.38
C SER A 275 12.87 14.36 3.61
N LEU A 276 11.59 14.61 3.40
CA LEU A 276 10.60 14.79 4.48
C LEU A 276 10.04 13.46 5.00
N HIS A 277 10.65 12.33 4.66
CA HIS A 277 10.20 11.04 5.20
C HIS A 277 10.48 11.00 6.72
N PRO A 278 9.55 10.54 7.58
CA PRO A 278 9.72 10.58 9.05
C PRO A 278 11.00 9.88 9.56
N GLU A 279 11.46 8.86 8.84
CA GLU A 279 12.69 8.13 9.21
C GLU A 279 13.99 8.76 8.67
N ALA A 280 13.95 9.76 7.78
CA ALA A 280 15.15 10.31 7.14
C ALA A 280 16.13 10.91 8.16
N ARG A 281 15.61 11.61 9.18
CA ARG A 281 16.41 12.18 10.27
C ARG A 281 17.09 11.09 11.09
N GLN A 282 16.37 10.03 11.47
CA GLN A 282 16.94 8.86 12.15
C GLN A 282 18.05 8.20 11.32
N ARG A 283 17.85 8.04 10.01
CA ARG A 283 18.89 7.49 9.12
C ARG A 283 20.11 8.40 9.03
N SER A 284 19.92 9.72 8.97
CA SER A 284 21.00 10.71 8.97
C SER A 284 21.89 10.59 10.21
N ILE A 285 21.30 10.46 11.41
CA ILE A 285 22.04 10.25 12.66
C ILE A 285 22.87 8.96 12.57
N ARG A 286 22.29 7.87 12.07
CA ARG A 286 22.98 6.58 11.91
C ARG A 286 24.13 6.65 10.90
N VAL A 287 23.95 7.37 9.79
CA VAL A 287 25.00 7.57 8.78
C VAL A 287 26.17 8.37 9.35
N LEU A 288 25.89 9.47 10.05
CA LEU A 288 26.91 10.26 10.76
C LEU A 288 27.69 9.40 11.77
N GLU A 289 26.99 8.57 12.55
CA GLU A 289 27.63 7.65 13.48
C GLU A 289 28.53 6.63 12.76
N ARG A 290 28.09 6.07 11.63
CA ARG A 290 28.89 5.13 10.81
C ARG A 290 30.14 5.77 10.23
N GLN A 291 30.10 7.06 9.92
CA GLN A 291 31.26 7.85 9.46
C GLN A 291 32.14 8.34 10.62
N ALA A 292 31.86 7.92 11.86
CA ALA A 292 32.53 8.38 13.08
C ALA A 292 32.42 9.90 13.33
N HIS A 293 31.45 10.58 12.71
CA HIS A 293 31.10 11.97 12.99
C HIS A 293 30.18 12.06 14.21
N TYR A 294 30.69 11.67 15.37
CA TYR A 294 29.89 11.50 16.59
C TYR A 294 29.32 12.80 17.14
N ALA A 295 30.07 13.92 17.08
CA ALA A 295 29.59 15.21 17.57
C ALA A 295 28.41 15.75 16.74
N PRO A 296 28.48 15.81 15.39
CA PRO A 296 27.31 16.12 14.56
C PRO A 296 26.13 15.15 14.76
N ALA A 297 26.40 13.84 14.91
CA ALA A 297 25.36 12.86 15.17
C ALA A 297 24.64 13.12 16.49
N LEU A 298 25.39 13.48 17.55
CA LEU A 298 24.83 13.79 18.86
C LEU A 298 23.99 15.06 18.81
N GLN A 299 24.50 16.12 18.17
CA GLN A 299 23.75 17.37 18.02
C GLN A 299 22.41 17.13 17.32
N LEU A 300 22.42 16.44 16.18
CA LEU A 300 21.19 16.13 15.44
C LEU A 300 20.22 15.26 16.27
N ALA A 301 20.75 14.33 17.07
CA ALA A 301 19.94 13.48 17.94
C ALA A 301 19.32 14.26 19.11
N GLU A 302 20.08 15.16 19.73
CA GLU A 302 19.59 16.02 20.83
C GLU A 302 18.55 17.03 20.30
N ASP A 303 18.75 17.61 19.13
CA ASP A 303 17.77 18.47 18.45
C ASP A 303 16.48 17.70 18.14
N ALA A 304 16.61 16.48 17.60
CA ALA A 304 15.48 15.60 17.34
C ALA A 304 14.73 15.18 18.62
N GLN A 305 15.41 15.12 19.76
CA GLN A 305 14.79 14.76 21.04
C GLN A 305 13.90 15.88 21.60
N GLN A 306 14.19 17.15 21.28
CA GLN A 306 13.36 18.28 21.70
C GLN A 306 12.02 18.33 20.95
N ALA A 307 12.01 17.88 19.70
CA ALA A 307 10.82 17.83 18.86
C ALA A 307 10.83 16.54 18.01
N PRO A 308 10.51 15.38 18.63
CA PRO A 308 10.42 14.12 17.91
C PRO A 308 9.23 14.15 16.94
N LEU A 309 9.42 13.61 15.74
CA LEU A 309 8.36 13.50 14.73
C LEU A 309 7.40 12.35 15.06
N THR A 310 7.91 11.28 15.66
CA THR A 310 7.14 10.08 16.01
C THR A 310 7.62 9.46 17.32
N ASP A 311 6.75 8.67 17.98
CA ASP A 311 7.15 7.87 19.14
C ASP A 311 8.28 6.87 18.81
N ALA A 312 8.30 6.36 17.57
CA ALA A 312 9.33 5.45 17.10
C ALA A 312 10.71 6.14 17.05
N GLU A 313 10.75 7.39 16.58
CA GLU A 313 11.96 8.20 16.60
C GLU A 313 12.40 8.48 18.03
N LEU A 314 11.48 8.88 18.93
CA LEU A 314 11.82 9.12 20.33
C LEU A 314 12.40 7.87 21.02
N GLN A 315 11.83 6.69 20.77
CA GLN A 315 12.34 5.42 21.28
C GLN A 315 13.74 5.11 20.73
N HIS A 316 14.01 5.40 19.46
CA HIS A 316 15.33 5.28 18.87
C HIS A 316 16.34 6.23 19.51
N LEU A 317 15.96 7.50 19.70
CA LEU A 317 16.80 8.55 20.27
C LEU A 317 17.25 8.21 21.69
N ARG A 318 16.34 7.65 22.51
CA ARG A 318 16.64 7.15 23.86
C ARG A 318 17.74 6.08 23.89
N ARG A 319 17.97 5.36 22.79
CA ARG A 319 19.07 4.36 22.67
C ARG A 319 20.34 4.98 22.09
N ILE A 320 20.22 5.87 21.10
CA ILE A 320 21.38 6.38 20.36
C ILE A 320 22.12 7.49 21.12
N ILE A 321 21.41 8.38 21.82
CA ILE A 321 22.02 9.50 22.54
C ILE A 321 23.02 9.00 23.61
N PRO A 322 22.66 8.05 24.50
CA PRO A 322 23.63 7.51 25.46
C PRO A 322 24.82 6.81 24.80
N ARG A 323 24.61 6.18 23.63
CA ARG A 323 25.70 5.54 22.87
C ARG A 323 26.67 6.57 22.29
N LEU A 324 26.16 7.64 21.69
CA LEU A 324 26.96 8.74 21.13
C LEU A 324 27.72 9.52 22.21
N ARG A 325 27.07 9.81 23.35
CA ARG A 325 27.73 10.43 24.51
C ARG A 325 28.92 9.62 25.00
N ARG A 326 28.79 8.29 25.10
CA ARG A 326 29.91 7.40 25.44
C ARG A 326 31.04 7.45 24.42
N LYS A 327 30.74 7.51 23.12
CA LYS A 327 31.74 7.64 22.06
C LYS A 327 32.52 8.95 22.14
N LEU A 328 31.92 10.00 22.68
CA LEU A 328 32.53 11.32 22.90
C LEU A 328 33.15 11.50 24.31
N GLY A 329 33.11 10.48 25.18
CA GLY A 329 33.60 10.59 26.55
C GLY A 329 32.78 11.53 27.45
N LEU A 330 31.53 11.82 27.07
CA LEU A 330 30.62 12.68 27.85
C LEU A 330 29.96 11.90 28.99
N ALA A 331 29.55 12.62 30.04
CA ALA A 331 28.89 12.03 31.20
C ALA A 331 27.61 11.26 30.79
N PRO A 332 27.36 10.07 31.39
CA PRO A 332 26.17 9.29 31.13
C PRO A 332 24.91 10.04 31.58
N LEU A 333 23.81 9.82 30.86
CA LEU A 333 22.50 10.33 31.26
C LEU A 333 21.89 9.41 32.34
N PRO A 334 21.10 9.97 33.28
CA PRO A 334 20.34 9.16 34.22
C PRO A 334 19.35 8.26 33.46
N VAL A 335 19.29 6.99 33.85
CA VAL A 335 18.39 6.00 33.25
C VAL A 335 17.15 5.87 34.13
N THR A 336 16.00 6.30 33.62
CA THR A 336 14.71 5.99 34.25
C THR A 336 14.34 4.56 33.88
N ARG A 337 14.20 3.69 34.89
CA ARG A 337 13.79 2.31 34.68
C ARG A 337 12.28 2.30 34.40
N ALA A 338 11.88 1.82 33.22
CA ALA A 338 10.47 1.65 32.92
C ALA A 338 9.85 0.63 33.88
N VAL A 339 8.60 0.89 34.29
CA VAL A 339 7.77 -0.10 34.98
C VAL A 339 7.55 -1.25 33.98
N ALA A 340 7.87 -2.46 34.40
CA ALA A 340 7.69 -3.64 33.56
C ALA A 340 6.24 -4.10 33.69
N ALA A 341 5.62 -4.43 32.54
CA ALA A 341 4.32 -5.08 32.53
C ALA A 341 4.34 -6.38 33.34
N ASP A 342 3.17 -6.77 33.84
CA ASP A 342 3.00 -8.03 34.55
C ASP A 342 3.51 -9.20 33.70
N ARG A 343 4.16 -10.15 34.36
CA ARG A 343 4.75 -11.32 33.71
C ARG A 343 3.98 -12.58 34.08
N LEU A 344 3.64 -13.37 33.07
CA LEU A 344 3.10 -14.73 33.20
C LEU A 344 4.06 -15.71 32.54
N ASP A 345 4.41 -16.80 33.21
CA ASP A 345 5.22 -17.88 32.65
C ASP A 345 4.37 -19.15 32.56
N LEU A 346 4.27 -19.74 31.37
CA LEU A 346 3.53 -20.97 31.13
C LEU A 346 4.44 -22.07 30.59
N SER A 347 4.25 -23.29 31.08
CA SER A 347 4.85 -24.50 30.50
C SER A 347 3.75 -25.30 29.82
N LEU A 348 3.76 -25.34 28.48
CA LEU A 348 2.70 -25.94 27.67
C LEU A 348 3.22 -27.16 26.89
N PRO A 349 2.39 -28.19 26.66
CA PRO A 349 2.80 -29.35 25.86
C PRO A 349 3.09 -28.96 24.41
N GLN A 350 4.17 -29.51 23.87
CA GLN A 350 4.53 -29.38 22.46
C GLN A 350 3.63 -30.30 21.60
N GLY A 351 2.35 -29.95 21.47
CA GLY A 351 1.38 -30.64 20.60
C GLY A 351 1.26 -30.02 19.20
N GLU A 352 0.52 -30.67 18.29
CA GLU A 352 0.46 -30.33 16.85
C GLU A 352 -0.06 -28.91 16.47
N ALA A 353 0.41 -28.49 15.30
CA ALA A 353 -0.03 -27.50 14.29
C ALA A 353 -0.51 -26.08 14.65
N ASN A 354 -0.84 -25.77 15.90
CA ASN A 354 -1.32 -24.43 16.28
C ASN A 354 -0.17 -23.51 16.71
N CYS A 355 -0.27 -22.22 16.37
CA CYS A 355 0.66 -21.20 16.83
C CYS A 355 0.60 -21.05 18.37
N VAL A 356 1.66 -20.47 18.96
CA VAL A 356 1.82 -20.38 20.42
C VAL A 356 0.71 -19.56 21.07
N GLU A 357 0.24 -18.52 20.39
CA GLU A 357 -0.85 -17.64 20.81
C GLU A 357 -2.15 -18.41 21.00
N LEU A 358 -2.51 -19.28 20.04
CA LEU A 358 -3.72 -20.11 20.14
C LEU A 358 -3.61 -21.15 21.26
N LYS A 359 -2.41 -21.68 21.54
CA LYS A 359 -2.19 -22.60 22.67
C LYS A 359 -2.39 -21.89 24.00
N VAL A 360 -1.86 -20.67 24.14
CA VAL A 360 -2.06 -19.84 25.34
C VAL A 360 -3.53 -19.46 25.49
N ALA A 361 -4.19 -19.05 24.39
CA ALA A 361 -5.62 -18.73 24.40
C ALA A 361 -6.44 -19.93 24.89
N ALA A 362 -6.22 -21.12 24.32
CA ALA A 362 -6.92 -22.34 24.74
C ALA A 362 -6.63 -22.72 26.21
N HIS A 363 -5.39 -22.55 26.68
CA HIS A 363 -5.01 -22.85 28.06
C HIS A 363 -5.69 -21.94 29.09
N LEU A 364 -5.83 -20.65 28.77
CA LEU A 364 -6.41 -19.65 29.65
C LEU A 364 -7.94 -19.55 29.53
N HIS A 365 -8.52 -20.04 28.44
CA HIS A 365 -9.95 -19.92 28.16
C HIS A 365 -10.80 -20.70 29.17
N ARG A 366 -11.81 -20.02 29.73
CA ARG A 366 -12.90 -20.62 30.49
C ARG A 366 -14.20 -19.97 30.05
N SER A 367 -15.33 -20.66 30.17
CA SER A 367 -16.63 -20.11 29.73
C SER A 367 -17.00 -18.78 30.39
N ALA A 368 -16.58 -18.54 31.64
CA ALA A 368 -16.77 -17.27 32.34
C ALA A 368 -15.66 -16.23 32.09
N GLU A 369 -14.50 -16.69 31.59
CA GLU A 369 -13.29 -15.92 31.36
C GLU A 369 -12.76 -16.14 29.93
N PRO A 370 -13.57 -15.82 28.89
CA PRO A 370 -13.22 -16.16 27.52
C PRO A 370 -11.96 -15.41 27.08
N VAL A 371 -11.11 -16.13 26.34
CA VAL A 371 -9.88 -15.61 25.74
C VAL A 371 -10.01 -15.63 24.23
N HIS A 372 -9.68 -14.51 23.60
CA HIS A 372 -9.75 -14.32 22.16
C HIS A 372 -8.38 -13.91 21.62
N TYR A 373 -8.00 -14.50 20.48
CA TYR A 373 -6.87 -14.01 19.69
C TYR A 373 -7.38 -12.90 18.76
N VAL A 374 -7.01 -11.66 19.08
CA VAL A 374 -7.49 -10.46 18.38
C VAL A 374 -6.37 -9.62 17.78
N GLU A 375 -5.15 -9.67 18.33
CA GLU A 375 -4.04 -8.81 17.93
C GLU A 375 -4.51 -7.34 17.80
N ASN A 376 -4.29 -6.75 16.64
CA ASN A 376 -4.64 -5.37 16.33
C ASN A 376 -6.13 -5.18 16.00
N THR A 377 -6.89 -6.26 15.78
CA THR A 377 -8.19 -6.19 15.08
C THR A 377 -9.32 -5.65 15.96
N LEU A 378 -9.34 -5.97 17.25
CA LEU A 378 -10.44 -5.60 18.14
C LEU A 378 -10.49 -4.08 18.36
N VAL A 379 -9.40 -3.48 18.83
CA VAL A 379 -9.37 -2.04 19.16
C VAL A 379 -9.54 -1.21 17.88
N ASN A 380 -8.87 -1.60 16.78
CA ASN A 380 -9.07 -0.95 15.49
C ASN A 380 -10.53 -1.08 15.01
N GLY A 381 -11.13 -2.26 15.17
CA GLY A 381 -12.54 -2.50 14.82
C GLY A 381 -13.50 -1.61 15.61
N LEU A 382 -13.34 -1.55 16.93
CA LEU A 382 -14.17 -0.68 17.78
C LEU A 382 -13.99 0.80 17.44
N PHE A 383 -12.75 1.24 17.17
CA PHE A 383 -12.46 2.60 16.68
C PHE A 383 -13.19 2.87 15.37
N GLY A 384 -13.06 1.96 14.40
CA GLY A 384 -13.69 2.06 13.08
C GLY A 384 -15.21 2.12 13.14
N LEU A 385 -15.83 1.36 14.04
CA LEU A 385 -17.29 1.34 14.24
C LEU A 385 -17.80 2.62 14.90
N LEU A 386 -17.11 3.12 15.93
CA LEU A 386 -17.51 4.36 16.61
C LEU A 386 -17.28 5.59 15.73
N CYS A 387 -16.13 5.66 15.05
CA CYS A 387 -15.71 6.83 14.28
C CYS A 387 -16.05 6.72 12.79
N TRP A 388 -16.93 5.78 12.40
CA TRP A 388 -17.33 5.58 11.01
C TRP A 388 -17.75 6.88 10.29
N PRO A 389 -18.59 7.76 10.89
CA PRO A 389 -18.99 9.01 10.23
C PRO A 389 -17.83 10.00 10.02
N ALA A 390 -16.82 9.97 10.91
CA ALA A 390 -15.63 10.80 10.76
C ALA A 390 -14.71 10.23 9.67
N ILE A 391 -14.46 8.92 9.69
CA ILE A 391 -13.58 8.23 8.74
C ILE A 391 -14.11 8.37 7.31
N PHE A 392 -15.42 8.18 7.10
CA PHE A 392 -16.05 8.23 5.78
C PHE A 392 -16.67 9.60 5.46
N ALA A 393 -16.23 10.66 6.14
CA ALA A 393 -16.66 12.02 5.82
C ALA A 393 -16.23 12.39 4.38
N PRO A 394 -17.14 12.95 3.55
CA PRO A 394 -16.89 13.28 2.15
C PRO A 394 -16.05 14.57 2.00
N LEU A 395 -14.82 14.57 2.51
CA LEU A 395 -13.91 15.70 2.37
C LEU A 395 -13.29 15.74 0.96
N PRO A 396 -13.00 16.95 0.43
CA PRO A 396 -12.27 17.10 -0.84
C PRO A 396 -10.96 16.30 -0.84
N GLY A 397 -10.70 15.56 -1.92
CA GLY A 397 -9.52 14.72 -2.07
C GLY A 397 -9.46 13.44 -1.21
N ALA A 398 -10.36 13.27 -0.23
CA ALA A 398 -10.41 12.05 0.59
C ALA A 398 -11.03 10.87 -0.17
N PHE A 399 -12.12 11.15 -0.88
CA PHE A 399 -12.82 10.19 -1.73
C PHE A 399 -13.03 10.80 -3.12
N PHE A 400 -12.69 10.05 -4.16
CA PHE A 400 -12.73 10.48 -5.56
C PHE A 400 -13.13 9.36 -6.53
N HIS A 401 -13.36 8.14 -6.04
CA HIS A 401 -14.07 7.09 -6.78
C HIS A 401 -14.85 6.14 -5.83
N PRO A 402 -15.86 5.40 -6.32
CA PRO A 402 -16.70 4.52 -5.48
C PRO A 402 -15.96 3.35 -4.81
N TYR A 403 -14.81 2.97 -5.34
CA TYR A 403 -14.09 1.74 -4.98
C TYR A 403 -12.99 1.93 -3.92
N GLN A 404 -13.26 2.73 -2.87
CA GLN A 404 -12.29 3.04 -1.83
C GLN A 404 -12.65 2.38 -0.49
N SER A 405 -11.75 1.57 0.07
CA SER A 405 -11.90 0.97 1.41
C SER A 405 -11.81 1.98 2.56
N GLY A 406 -11.62 3.25 2.24
CA GLY A 406 -11.48 4.37 3.18
C GLY A 406 -10.81 5.56 2.48
N PRO A 407 -10.67 6.67 3.19
CA PRO A 407 -10.22 7.91 2.58
C PRO A 407 -8.73 7.82 2.20
N ALA A 408 -8.35 8.45 1.10
CA ALA A 408 -6.97 8.42 0.58
C ALA A 408 -5.96 9.06 1.54
N ASP A 409 -6.42 9.97 2.40
CA ASP A 409 -5.62 10.67 3.41
C ASP A 409 -5.60 9.95 4.78
N VAL A 410 -6.13 8.72 4.91
CA VAL A 410 -6.23 8.01 6.21
C VAL A 410 -4.90 7.85 6.95
N PHE A 411 -3.78 7.82 6.23
CA PHE A 411 -2.44 7.67 6.80
C PHE A 411 -1.62 8.96 6.75
N GLU A 412 -2.28 10.09 6.57
CA GLU A 412 -1.65 11.41 6.53
C GLU A 412 -1.69 12.09 7.90
N GLU A 413 -0.65 12.87 8.21
CA GLU A 413 -0.46 13.51 9.52
C GLU A 413 -1.60 14.47 9.90
N ASP A 414 -2.24 15.09 8.91
CA ASP A 414 -3.36 16.01 9.10
C ASP A 414 -4.74 15.32 9.04
N PHE A 415 -4.82 14.00 8.90
CA PHE A 415 -6.08 13.24 8.80
C PHE A 415 -7.07 13.58 9.91
N TYR A 416 -6.58 13.60 11.16
CA TYR A 416 -7.36 13.99 12.33
C TYR A 416 -7.73 15.47 12.28
N GLN A 417 -6.78 16.36 11.98
CA GLN A 417 -7.02 17.81 11.99
C GLN A 417 -8.12 18.22 11.01
N GLN A 418 -8.15 17.62 9.82
CA GLN A 418 -9.18 17.84 8.80
C GLN A 418 -10.59 17.42 9.25
N ARG A 419 -10.68 16.58 10.29
CA ARG A 419 -11.92 15.97 10.79
C ARG A 419 -12.10 16.15 12.30
N ALA A 420 -11.41 17.11 12.90
CA ALA A 420 -11.27 17.22 14.35
C ALA A 420 -12.64 17.21 15.03
N ASP A 421 -13.55 18.11 14.63
CA ASP A 421 -14.90 18.21 15.21
C ASP A 421 -15.69 16.90 15.09
N ARG A 422 -15.55 16.17 13.98
CA ARG A 422 -16.25 14.89 13.78
C ARG A 422 -15.67 13.80 14.67
N PHE A 423 -14.34 13.73 14.80
CA PHE A 423 -13.71 12.80 15.73
C PHE A 423 -14.06 13.13 17.18
N GLU A 424 -14.03 14.40 17.58
CA GLU A 424 -14.44 14.84 18.91
C GLU A 424 -15.89 14.43 19.21
N ALA A 425 -16.81 14.65 18.28
CA ALA A 425 -18.20 14.23 18.44
C ALA A 425 -18.36 12.71 18.58
N CYS A 426 -17.54 11.90 17.90
CA CYS A 426 -17.54 10.45 18.06
C CYS A 426 -16.98 10.03 19.43
N LEU A 427 -15.85 10.60 19.82
CA LEU A 427 -15.16 10.27 21.09
C LEU A 427 -15.93 10.75 22.32
N ALA A 428 -16.69 11.83 22.23
CA ALA A 428 -17.54 12.33 23.32
C ALA A 428 -18.63 11.34 23.73
N GLN A 429 -19.05 10.43 22.82
CA GLN A 429 -20.04 9.39 23.15
C GLN A 429 -19.52 8.37 24.17
N LEU A 430 -18.20 8.28 24.37
CA LEU A 430 -17.59 7.45 25.41
C LEU A 430 -17.81 8.06 26.80
N ASP A 431 -18.09 9.36 26.90
CA ASP A 431 -18.30 10.04 28.18
C ASP A 431 -19.75 9.94 28.67
N ASP A 432 -20.70 9.63 27.79
CA ASP A 432 -22.15 9.59 28.09
C ASP A 432 -22.84 8.26 27.78
N GLY A 433 -22.09 7.25 27.34
CA GLY A 433 -22.57 5.88 27.11
C GLY A 433 -23.25 5.65 25.75
N ARG A 434 -23.47 6.69 24.93
CA ARG A 434 -24.11 6.53 23.59
C ARG A 434 -23.30 5.63 22.66
N TYR A 435 -21.99 5.51 22.87
CA TYR A 435 -21.10 4.69 22.04
C TYR A 435 -21.56 3.23 21.92
N LEU A 436 -22.20 2.69 22.97
CA LEU A 436 -22.70 1.31 23.01
C LEU A 436 -23.75 1.04 21.92
N THR A 437 -24.67 1.99 21.72
CA THR A 437 -25.71 1.89 20.70
C THR A 437 -25.09 2.16 19.33
N THR A 438 -24.31 3.23 19.19
CA THR A 438 -23.65 3.60 17.94
C THR A 438 -22.80 2.47 17.36
N ILE A 439 -21.97 1.81 18.19
CA ILE A 439 -21.12 0.71 17.71
C ILE A 439 -21.96 -0.46 17.20
N ARG A 440 -23.04 -0.84 17.91
CA ARG A 440 -23.93 -1.94 17.49
C ARG A 440 -24.68 -1.62 16.21
N ASP A 441 -25.22 -0.40 16.11
CA ASP A 441 -25.95 0.06 14.93
C ASP A 441 -25.04 0.12 13.72
N THR A 442 -23.82 0.67 13.87
CA THR A 442 -22.82 0.68 12.80
C THR A 442 -22.41 -0.74 12.42
N TYR A 443 -22.19 -1.64 13.39
CA TYR A 443 -21.84 -3.04 13.10
C TYR A 443 -22.92 -3.71 12.23
N ALA A 444 -24.20 -3.57 12.61
CA ALA A 444 -25.31 -4.14 11.86
C ALA A 444 -25.47 -3.51 10.47
N ALA A 445 -25.36 -2.18 10.37
CA ALA A 445 -25.59 -1.46 9.12
C ALA A 445 -24.44 -1.59 8.12
N LYS A 446 -23.20 -1.80 8.59
CA LYS A 446 -21.97 -1.74 7.79
C LYS A 446 -21.27 -3.09 7.64
N PHE A 447 -21.85 -4.17 8.16
CA PHE A 447 -21.25 -5.50 8.09
C PHE A 447 -20.81 -5.87 6.66
N GLY A 448 -19.55 -6.25 6.49
CA GLY A 448 -18.96 -6.62 5.19
C GLY A 448 -18.47 -5.45 4.33
N VAL A 449 -18.73 -4.19 4.73
CA VAL A 449 -18.21 -3.00 4.02
C VAL A 449 -16.71 -2.87 4.22
N GLN A 450 -15.95 -2.69 3.13
CA GLN A 450 -14.50 -2.54 3.16
C GLN A 450 -14.07 -1.38 4.06
N SER A 451 -13.09 -1.64 4.93
CA SER A 451 -12.59 -0.68 5.93
C SER A 451 -11.10 -0.93 6.20
N HIS A 452 -10.34 0.14 6.44
CA HIS A 452 -8.95 0.05 6.91
C HIS A 452 -8.82 -0.41 8.37
N PHE A 453 -9.91 -0.36 9.14
CA PHE A 453 -9.93 -0.58 10.59
C PHE A 453 -10.74 -1.80 11.01
N VAL A 454 -11.86 -2.07 10.34
CA VAL A 454 -12.77 -3.15 10.73
C VAL A 454 -12.49 -4.42 9.94
N ALA A 455 -11.88 -5.40 10.60
CA ALA A 455 -11.68 -6.74 10.06
C ALA A 455 -12.87 -7.65 10.41
N TRP A 456 -13.93 -7.63 9.58
CA TRP A 456 -15.20 -8.33 9.86
C TRP A 456 -15.04 -9.84 10.15
N ASN A 457 -14.07 -10.50 9.52
CA ASN A 457 -13.81 -11.92 9.74
C ASN A 457 -13.23 -12.23 11.13
N HIS A 458 -12.69 -11.22 11.82
CA HIS A 458 -12.09 -11.35 13.15
C HIS A 458 -12.97 -10.77 14.26
N LEU A 459 -13.84 -9.80 13.93
CA LEU A 459 -14.77 -9.18 14.88
C LEU A 459 -16.17 -9.78 14.72
N ASN A 460 -16.42 -10.93 15.35
CA ASN A 460 -17.76 -11.52 15.40
C ASN A 460 -18.63 -10.88 16.49
N GLN A 461 -19.94 -11.15 16.44
CA GLN A 461 -20.91 -10.55 17.35
C GLN A 461 -20.68 -10.90 18.83
N ASN A 462 -20.24 -12.12 19.15
CA ASN A 462 -19.99 -12.51 20.55
C ASN A 462 -18.80 -11.73 21.13
N LEU A 463 -17.69 -11.67 20.39
CA LEU A 463 -16.52 -10.87 20.76
C LEU A 463 -16.88 -9.39 20.91
N LEU A 464 -17.70 -8.84 20.00
CA LEU A 464 -18.18 -7.46 20.10
C LEU A 464 -18.92 -7.21 21.41
N GLU A 465 -19.90 -8.06 21.75
CA GLU A 465 -20.71 -7.88 22.96
C GLU A 465 -19.90 -8.06 24.25
N GLU A 466 -18.97 -9.01 24.28
CA GLU A 466 -18.05 -9.19 25.42
C GLU A 466 -17.13 -7.98 25.60
N ALA A 467 -16.59 -7.46 24.50
CA ALA A 467 -15.77 -6.26 24.50
C ALA A 467 -16.54 -5.03 25.02
N LEU A 468 -17.76 -4.78 24.50
CA LEU A 468 -18.60 -3.67 24.95
C LEU A 468 -19.03 -3.80 26.42
N ARG A 469 -19.13 -5.02 26.95
CA ARG A 469 -19.47 -5.28 28.35
C ARG A 469 -18.30 -5.08 29.32
N CYS A 470 -17.08 -5.35 28.88
CA CYS A 470 -15.91 -5.47 29.76
C CYS A 470 -14.86 -4.37 29.59
N LEU A 471 -14.83 -3.68 28.44
CA LEU A 471 -13.86 -2.60 28.19
C LEU A 471 -14.36 -1.28 28.76
N PRO A 472 -13.60 -0.64 29.68
CA PRO A 472 -13.96 0.67 30.20
C PRO A 472 -13.93 1.73 29.08
N PRO A 473 -14.93 2.63 28.99
CA PRO A 473 -14.96 3.67 27.97
C PRO A 473 -13.77 4.63 28.04
N ALA A 474 -13.23 4.88 29.23
CA ALA A 474 -12.02 5.68 29.42
C ALA A 474 -10.80 5.05 28.71
N HIS A 475 -10.67 3.72 28.75
CA HIS A 475 -9.57 3.01 28.08
C HIS A 475 -9.74 3.05 26.56
N LEU A 476 -10.97 2.83 26.06
CA LEU A 476 -11.29 3.00 24.65
C LEU A 476 -10.90 4.39 24.15
N LYS A 477 -11.25 5.44 24.91
CA LYS A 477 -10.93 6.83 24.56
C LYS A 477 -9.42 7.07 24.45
N LEU A 478 -8.64 6.53 25.39
CA LEU A 478 -7.18 6.60 25.37
C LEU A 478 -6.57 5.86 24.17
N TRP A 479 -7.04 4.66 23.87
CA TRP A 479 -6.60 3.91 22.69
C TRP A 479 -6.92 4.64 21.39
N PHE A 480 -8.13 5.16 21.25
CA PHE A 480 -8.55 5.85 20.04
C PHE A 480 -7.79 7.16 19.84
N ARG A 481 -7.49 7.88 20.93
CA ARG A 481 -6.59 9.04 20.89
C ARG A 481 -5.19 8.65 20.43
N ARG A 482 -4.61 7.58 20.98
CA ARG A 482 -3.31 7.07 20.57
C ARG A 482 -3.29 6.69 19.08
N LEU A 483 -4.34 6.02 18.60
CA LEU A 483 -4.49 5.71 17.17
C LEU A 483 -4.48 6.98 16.31
N LEU A 484 -5.23 8.02 16.70
CA LEU A 484 -5.33 9.28 15.95
C LEU A 484 -4.04 10.12 15.93
N LEU A 485 -3.12 9.91 16.89
CA LEU A 485 -1.81 10.59 16.88
C LEU A 485 -0.94 10.16 15.69
N ASP A 486 -0.95 8.87 15.36
CA ASP A 486 -0.26 8.30 14.20
C ASP A 486 -0.89 6.95 13.86
N ILE A 487 -1.87 6.97 12.95
CA ILE A 487 -2.62 5.77 12.57
C ILE A 487 -1.68 4.71 11.98
N ARG A 488 -0.69 5.13 11.20
CA ARG A 488 0.23 4.20 10.53
C ARG A 488 1.09 3.46 11.56
N ALA A 489 1.60 4.18 12.55
CA ALA A 489 2.51 3.59 13.55
C ALA A 489 1.78 2.90 14.72
N ASN A 490 0.58 3.34 15.07
CA ASN A 490 -0.12 2.88 16.28
C ASN A 490 -1.21 1.84 16.01
N ARG A 491 -1.62 1.61 14.76
CA ARG A 491 -2.60 0.55 14.44
C ARG A 491 -2.07 -0.88 14.59
N SER A 492 -0.80 -1.07 14.93
CA SER A 492 -0.16 -2.38 15.11
C SER A 492 0.66 -2.45 16.39
N GLY A 493 0.97 -3.67 16.82
CA GLY A 493 1.75 -3.93 18.04
C GLY A 493 0.90 -3.95 19.31
N MET A 494 -0.42 -4.08 19.18
CA MET A 494 -1.29 -4.37 20.31
C MET A 494 -1.08 -5.83 20.75
N PRO A 495 -1.33 -6.17 22.03
CA PRO A 495 -1.17 -7.53 22.52
C PRO A 495 -1.99 -8.56 21.74
N ASP A 496 -1.42 -9.76 21.55
CA ASP A 496 -2.02 -10.83 20.75
C ASP A 496 -3.42 -11.22 21.25
N LEU A 497 -3.58 -11.40 22.55
CA LEU A 497 -4.80 -11.92 23.15
C LEU A 497 -5.51 -10.87 24.01
N ILE A 498 -6.83 -11.03 24.14
CA ILE A 498 -7.62 -10.39 25.17
C ILE A 498 -8.44 -11.43 25.92
N GLN A 499 -8.39 -11.36 27.25
CA GLN A 499 -9.22 -12.14 28.14
C GLN A 499 -10.27 -11.23 28.77
N PHE A 500 -11.54 -11.64 28.74
CA PHE A 500 -12.62 -10.91 29.40
C PHE A 500 -13.02 -11.62 30.68
N PHE A 501 -13.24 -10.85 31.75
CA PHE A 501 -13.77 -11.30 33.03
C PHE A 501 -15.20 -10.79 33.14
N THR A 502 -16.12 -11.53 32.51
CA THR A 502 -17.47 -11.03 32.18
C THR A 502 -18.31 -10.69 33.41
N ALA A 503 -18.15 -11.44 34.51
CA ALA A 503 -18.85 -11.18 35.77
C ALA A 503 -18.31 -9.95 36.50
N GLN A 504 -17.02 -9.64 36.32
CA GLN A 504 -16.33 -8.52 36.95
C GLN A 504 -16.31 -7.26 36.09
N HIS A 505 -16.81 -7.33 34.85
CA HIS A 505 -16.76 -6.24 33.87
C HIS A 505 -15.35 -5.68 33.66
N THR A 506 -14.35 -6.57 33.59
CA THR A 506 -12.95 -6.19 33.36
C THR A 506 -12.31 -7.10 32.33
N TYR A 507 -11.07 -6.81 31.97
CA TYR A 507 -10.33 -7.50 30.94
C TYR A 507 -8.84 -7.61 31.29
N ARG A 508 -8.10 -8.37 30.50
CA ARG A 508 -6.64 -8.39 30.50
C ARG A 508 -6.14 -8.60 29.07
N MET A 509 -5.25 -7.74 28.61
CA MET A 509 -4.53 -7.93 27.35
C MET A 509 -3.26 -8.75 27.59
N ILE A 510 -2.95 -9.69 26.69
CA ILE A 510 -1.83 -10.63 26.87
C ILE A 510 -1.02 -10.68 25.59
N GLU A 511 0.24 -10.27 25.69
CA GLU A 511 1.24 -10.40 24.63
C GLU A 511 2.00 -11.71 24.83
N VAL A 512 1.97 -12.60 23.86
CA VAL A 512 2.53 -13.95 23.97
C VAL A 512 3.92 -13.99 23.36
N LYS A 513 4.86 -14.61 24.08
CA LYS A 513 6.23 -14.84 23.63
C LYS A 513 6.60 -16.30 23.71
N GLY A 514 6.73 -16.91 22.52
CA GLY A 514 7.26 -18.25 22.38
C GLY A 514 8.77 -18.32 22.68
N PRO A 515 9.34 -19.54 22.74
CA PRO A 515 10.77 -19.72 22.99
C PRO A 515 11.64 -18.98 21.97
N GLY A 516 12.51 -18.10 22.45
CA GLY A 516 13.42 -17.31 21.62
C GLY A 516 12.83 -16.03 21.04
N ASP A 517 11.52 -15.78 21.19
CA ASP A 517 10.89 -14.55 20.73
C ASP A 517 11.13 -13.37 21.70
N ARG A 518 11.13 -12.16 21.15
CA ARG A 518 11.34 -10.92 21.89
C ARG A 518 10.30 -9.89 21.50
N LEU A 519 9.99 -8.99 22.44
CA LEU A 519 9.11 -7.86 22.20
C LEU A 519 9.67 -6.95 21.10
N GLN A 520 8.82 -6.66 20.12
CA GLN A 520 9.11 -5.69 19.07
C GLN A 520 8.97 -4.25 19.59
N ASP A 521 9.56 -3.30 18.88
CA ASP A 521 9.60 -1.89 19.31
C ASP A 521 8.20 -1.26 19.43
N ASN A 522 7.28 -1.58 18.51
CA ASN A 522 5.88 -1.13 18.57
C ASN A 522 5.10 -1.77 19.73
N GLN A 523 5.33 -3.06 20.01
CA GLN A 523 4.75 -3.75 21.17
C GLN A 523 5.21 -3.11 22.47
N LEU A 524 6.50 -2.82 22.61
CA LEU A 524 7.04 -2.12 23.78
C LEU A 524 6.39 -0.74 23.99
N ARG A 525 6.09 -0.01 22.91
CA ARG A 525 5.40 1.29 23.02
C ARG A 525 3.95 1.13 23.49
N TRP A 526 3.25 0.11 22.99
CA TRP A 526 1.88 -0.21 23.42
C TRP A 526 1.82 -0.67 24.88
N LEU A 527 2.73 -1.54 25.31
CA LEU A 527 2.84 -1.98 26.70
C LEU A 527 3.12 -0.79 27.63
N ALA A 528 4.10 0.05 27.30
CA ALA A 528 4.41 1.23 28.10
C ALA A 528 3.22 2.20 28.21
N PHE A 529 2.48 2.39 27.11
CA PHE A 529 1.27 3.21 27.11
C PHE A 529 0.16 2.63 28.00
N CYS A 530 -0.02 1.30 27.98
CA CYS A 530 -0.99 0.62 28.84
C CYS A 530 -0.63 0.78 30.32
N GLU A 531 0.64 0.56 30.67
CA GLU A 531 1.14 0.74 32.04
C GLU A 531 0.98 2.17 32.55
N GLU A 532 1.32 3.18 31.74
CA GLU A 532 1.18 4.60 32.09
C GLU A 532 -0.27 4.96 32.47
N HIS A 533 -1.25 4.28 31.89
CA HIS A 533 -2.67 4.53 32.11
C HIS A 533 -3.35 3.47 33.00
N GLY A 534 -2.59 2.59 33.65
CA GLY A 534 -3.13 1.55 34.53
C GLY A 534 -4.02 0.53 33.83
N MET A 535 -3.76 0.25 32.55
CA MET A 535 -4.51 -0.73 31.78
C MET A 535 -3.96 -2.15 32.04
N PRO A 536 -4.83 -3.16 32.26
CA PRO A 536 -4.41 -4.51 32.60
C PRO A 536 -3.73 -5.20 31.40
N VAL A 537 -2.40 -5.26 31.43
CA VAL A 537 -1.59 -5.90 30.39
C VAL A 537 -0.58 -6.86 30.98
N THR A 538 -0.32 -7.96 30.28
CA THR A 538 0.60 -9.01 30.73
C THR A 538 1.43 -9.53 29.56
N VAL A 539 2.70 -9.82 29.80
CA VAL A 539 3.56 -10.54 28.84
C VAL A 539 3.65 -12.00 29.28
N CYS A 540 3.16 -12.91 28.44
CA CYS A 540 3.13 -14.34 28.67
C CYS A 540 4.30 -15.04 27.97
N TYR A 541 5.27 -15.53 28.72
CA TYR A 541 6.38 -16.32 28.20
C TYR A 541 6.05 -17.82 28.24
N VAL A 542 6.18 -18.48 27.09
CA VAL A 542 5.90 -19.92 26.97
C VAL A 542 7.19 -20.72 26.87
N GLN A 543 7.25 -21.78 27.66
CA GLN A 543 8.22 -22.86 27.53
C GLN A 543 7.51 -24.14 27.12
N TRP A 544 8.16 -24.98 26.32
CA TRP A 544 7.62 -26.28 25.95
C TRP A 544 7.93 -27.32 27.03
N GLN A 545 6.92 -28.10 27.43
CA GLN A 545 7.13 -29.27 28.28
C GLN A 545 7.96 -30.30 27.50
N GLU A 546 8.96 -30.88 28.16
CA GLU A 546 9.71 -31.99 27.59
C GLU A 546 8.77 -33.19 27.39
N LEU A 547 8.86 -33.84 26.23
CA LEU A 547 8.17 -35.10 25.99
C LEU A 547 8.71 -36.13 26.97
N GLN A 548 7.92 -36.50 27.98
CA GLN A 548 8.23 -37.69 28.77
C GLN A 548 8.14 -38.90 27.82
N GLY A 549 9.30 -39.51 27.56
CA GLY A 549 9.47 -40.63 26.64
C GLY A 549 8.84 -41.92 27.11
#